data_AF-A0A2U3ERY6-F1
#
_entry.id   AF-A0A2U3ERY6-F1
#
_cell.length_a   1.000
_cell.length_b   1.000
_cell.length_c   1.000
_cell.angle_alpha   90.00
_cell.angle_beta   90.00
_cell.angle_gamma   90.00
#
_symmetry.space_group_name_H-M   'P 1'
#
loop_
_entity.id
_entity.type
_entity.pdbx_description
1 polymer ?
#
loop_
_entity_poly.entity_id
_entity_poly.type
_entity_poly.pdbx_seq_one_letter_code
_entity_poly.pdbx_strand_id
1 'polypeptide(L)' 'MLLFAAAALAVSCSAVSYTRATGAQGQSLTNAEVQPGNTVVLTYPNGSACIDTNTGPSHTCRVQ' A
#
# COMPACT_ATOMS: atom_id res chain seq x y z
N MET A 1 -31.91 18.55 23.79
CA MET A 1 -30.62 19.02 23.23
C MET A 1 -29.46 18.03 23.43
N LEU A 2 -29.70 16.72 23.64
CA LEU A 2 -28.61 15.72 23.74
C LEU A 2 -28.29 14.99 22.43
N LEU A 3 -29.19 14.98 21.43
CA LEU A 3 -28.95 14.27 20.17
C LEU A 3 -27.85 14.91 19.29
N PHE A 4 -27.65 16.23 19.37
CA PHE A 4 -26.62 16.92 18.57
C PHE A 4 -25.19 16.69 19.10
N ALA A 5 -25.03 16.35 20.39
CA ALA A 5 -23.71 16.10 20.97
C ALA A 5 -23.13 14.72 20.57
N ALA A 6 -24.00 13.73 20.31
CA ALA A 6 -23.58 12.38 19.94
C ALA A 6 -23.04 12.28 18.50
N ALA A 7 -23.48 13.16 17.59
CA ALA A 7 -23.07 13.13 16.18
C ALA A 7 -21.63 13.68 15.95
N ALA A 8 -21.10 14.46 16.89
CA ALA A 8 -19.77 15.10 16.75
C ALA A 8 -18.59 14.14 16.99
N LEU A 9 -18.82 12.93 17.49
CA LEU A 9 -17.76 11.97 17.86
C LEU A 9 -17.43 10.95 16.76
N ALA A 10 -18.12 10.99 15.61
CA ALA A 10 -17.93 10.03 14.52
C ALA A 10 -16.88 10.49 13.48
N VAL A 11 -15.81 11.17 13.90
CA VAL A 11 -14.67 11.44 13.01
C VAL A 11 -13.80 10.19 12.95
N SER A 12 -14.13 9.26 12.05
CA SER A 12 -13.26 8.12 11.75
C SER A 12 -12.00 8.63 11.06
N CYS A 13 -10.85 8.61 11.75
CA CYS A 13 -9.54 8.89 11.15
C CYS A 13 -9.15 7.74 10.20
N SER A 14 -9.66 7.77 8.96
CA SER A 14 -9.17 6.90 7.89
C SER A 14 -7.96 7.55 7.22
N ALA A 15 -6.76 7.13 7.61
CA ALA A 15 -5.54 7.46 6.86
C ALA A 15 -5.52 6.62 5.58
N VAL A 16 -5.79 7.23 4.44
CA VAL A 16 -5.71 6.57 3.11
C VAL A 16 -4.36 6.92 2.49
N SER A 17 -3.57 5.91 2.17
CA SER A 17 -2.33 6.08 1.41
C SER A 17 -2.53 5.58 -0.02
N TYR A 18 -2.14 6.41 -0.99
CA TYR A 18 -2.10 6.02 -2.40
C TYR A 18 -0.65 5.90 -2.83
N THR A 19 -0.26 4.69 -3.22
CA THR A 19 1.05 4.45 -3.84
C THR A 19 0.86 4.33 -5.34
N ARG A 20 1.40 5.26 -6.11
CA ARG A 20 1.49 5.12 -7.57
C ARG A 20 2.80 4.43 -7.89
N ALA A 21 2.73 3.25 -8.49
CA ALA A 21 3.89 2.58 -9.04
C ALA A 21 3.72 2.40 -10.56
N THR A 22 4.75 2.75 -11.31
CA THR A 22 4.83 2.58 -12.76
C THR A 22 6.12 1.86 -13.10
N GLY A 23 6.08 0.94 -14.06
CA GLY A 23 7.28 0.26 -14.55
C GLY A 23 8.25 1.22 -15.22
N ALA A 24 9.49 0.79 -15.44
CA ALA A 24 10.55 1.62 -16.01
C ALA A 24 10.20 2.22 -17.38
N GLN A 25 9.31 1.57 -18.14
CA GLN A 25 8.83 2.06 -19.45
C GLN A 25 7.43 2.68 -19.37
N GLY A 26 7.00 3.10 -18.18
CA GLY A 26 5.67 3.67 -17.95
C GLY A 26 4.54 2.64 -17.93
N GLN A 27 4.86 1.33 -17.85
CA GLN A 27 3.83 0.30 -17.77
C GLN A 27 2.97 0.44 -16.52
N SER A 28 1.67 0.22 -16.69
CA SER A 28 0.74 0.10 -15.57
C SER A 28 0.91 -1.24 -14.85
N LEU A 29 0.51 -1.26 -13.58
CA LEU A 29 0.42 -2.49 -12.80
C LEU A 29 -0.68 -3.39 -13.36
N THR A 30 -0.41 -4.70 -13.42
CA THR A 30 -1.40 -5.73 -13.68
C THR A 30 -1.92 -6.36 -12.39
N ASN A 31 -1.09 -6.40 -11.34
CA ASN A 31 -1.47 -6.86 -10.02
C ASN A 31 -0.66 -6.14 -8.92
N ALA A 32 -1.26 -6.01 -7.75
CA ALA A 32 -0.59 -5.57 -6.53
C ALA A 32 -1.10 -6.42 -5.37
N GLU A 33 -0.19 -7.13 -4.70
CA GLU A 33 -0.54 -8.05 -3.62
C GLU A 33 0.27 -7.74 -2.37
N VAL A 34 -0.43 -7.67 -1.23
CA VAL A 34 0.22 -7.56 0.07
C VAL A 34 0.48 -8.97 0.60
N GLN A 35 1.75 -9.34 0.68
CA GLN A 35 2.18 -10.63 1.22
C GLN A 35 2.54 -10.53 2.70
N PRO A 36 2.50 -11.66 3.43
CA PRO A 36 3.02 -11.73 4.80
C PRO A 36 4.48 -11.25 4.88
N GLY A 37 4.87 -10.67 6.02
CA GLY A 37 6.24 -10.16 6.20
C GLY A 37 6.46 -8.77 5.59
N ASN A 38 5.43 -7.92 5.59
CA ASN A 38 5.52 -6.50 5.25
C ASN A 38 6.06 -6.26 3.83
N THR A 39 5.65 -7.08 2.87
CA THR A 39 6.08 -6.95 1.47
C THR A 39 4.88 -6.75 0.57
N VAL A 40 4.96 -5.76 -0.32
CA VAL A 40 3.99 -5.57 -1.41
C VAL A 40 4.65 -6.00 -2.70
N VAL A 41 4.08 -6.99 -3.38
CA VAL A 41 4.56 -7.42 -4.70
C VAL A 41 3.73 -6.73 -5.78
N LEU A 42 4.45 -6.08 -6.69
CA LEU A 42 3.92 -5.35 -7.82
C LEU A 42 4.23 -6.15 -9.08
N THR A 43 3.19 -6.50 -9.83
CA THR A 43 3.34 -7.19 -11.11
C THR A 43 3.06 -6.22 -12.25
N TYR A 44 3.97 -6.20 -13.21
CA TYR A 44 3.86 -5.50 -14.48
C TYR A 44 3.79 -6.54 -15.61
N PRO A 45 3.39 -6.15 -16.83
CA PRO A 45 3.38 -7.06 -17.97
C PRO A 45 4.74 -7.72 -18.26
N ASN A 46 5.84 -7.03 -17.93
CA ASN A 46 7.20 -7.45 -18.32
C ASN A 46 8.08 -7.84 -17.13
N GLY A 47 7.52 -8.00 -15.94
CA GLY A 47 8.28 -8.35 -14.74
C GLY A 47 7.61 -7.89 -13.46
N SER A 48 8.31 -8.05 -12.34
CA SER A 48 7.79 -7.73 -11.01
C SER A 48 8.77 -6.88 -10.21
N ALA A 49 8.23 -6.11 -9.28
CA ALA A 49 8.99 -5.38 -8.26
C ALA A 49 8.39 -5.68 -6.89
N CYS A 50 9.12 -5.37 -5.83
CA CYS A 50 8.62 -5.49 -4.47
C CYS A 50 8.87 -4.19 -3.69
N ILE A 51 8.02 -3.92 -2.71
CA ILE A 51 8.19 -2.85 -1.73
C ILE A 51 8.22 -3.49 -0.34
N ASP A 52 9.30 -3.25 0.41
CA ASP A 52 9.36 -3.57 1.83
C ASP A 52 8.78 -2.41 2.64
N THR A 53 7.77 -2.71 3.44
CA THR A 53 7.07 -1.72 4.28
C THR A 53 7.52 -1.76 5.74
N ASN A 54 8.57 -2.52 6.06
CA ASN A 54 9.23 -2.41 7.37
C ASN A 54 9.84 -1.01 7.54
N THR A 55 9.73 -0.48 8.74
CA THR A 55 10.33 0.81 9.13
C THR A 55 11.83 0.69 9.46
N GLY A 56 12.40 -0.52 9.39
CA GLY A 56 13.82 -0.83 9.62
C GLY A 56 14.55 -1.24 8.34
N PRO A 57 15.81 -1.72 8.43
CA PRO A 57 16.55 -2.21 7.28
C PRO A 57 15.78 -3.34 6.58
N SER A 58 15.67 -3.22 5.26
CA SER A 58 14.86 -4.12 4.42
C SER A 58 15.50 -5.51 4.32
N HIS A 59 14.68 -6.56 4.50
CA HIS A 59 15.15 -7.95 4.49
C HIS A 59 14.28 -8.90 3.65
N THR A 60 13.03 -8.52 3.37
CA THR A 60 12.05 -9.37 2.71
C THR A 60 11.92 -9.11 1.22
N CYS A 61 12.31 -7.91 0.75
CA CYS A 61 12.37 -7.61 -0.67
C CYS A 61 13.58 -8.27 -1.33
N ARG A 62 13.42 -9.51 -1.81
CA ARG A 62 14.36 -10.09 -2.77
C ARG A 62 13.71 -10.04 -4.13
N VAL A 63 14.26 -9.22 -5.02
CA VAL A 63 13.96 -9.31 -6.44
C VAL A 63 14.45 -10.70 -6.86
N GLN A 64 13.53 -11.61 -7.17
CA GLN A 64 13.87 -12.88 -7.80
C GLN A 64 14.29 -12.62 -9.24
#